data_AF-A0AAE4A704-F1
#
_entry.id   AF-A0AAE4A704-F1
#
_cell.length_a   1.000
_cell.length_b   1.000
_cell.length_c   1.000
_cell.angle_alpha   90.00
_cell.angle_beta   90.00
_cell.angle_gamma   90.00
#
_symmetry.space_group_name_H-M   'P 1'
#
loop_
_entity.id
_entity.type
_entity.pdbx_description
1 polymer ?
#
loop_
_entity_poly.entity_id
_entity_poly.type
_entity_poly.pdbx_seq_one_letter_code
_entity_poly.pdbx_strand_id
1 'polypeptide(L)'
;GGAPSATARGELRPGGATWISGRAVLVGAVGGVLSGLLGVGGGVIMIPLLVLWFGLGQREAHAVSLAAIIPISVGGIVTYGAAGEVRVPQAIALTVGSIVGARYGAKLLADIEPAQLQFVFGIFLVGAAIVMGVTA
;
A
#
# COMPACT_ATOMS: atom_id res chain seq x y z
N GLY A 1 -1.36 3.13 44.83
CA GLY A 1 -1.36 4.21 43.83
C GLY A 1 -0.06 4.14 43.07
N GLY A 2 -0.11 3.93 41.76
CA GLY A 2 1.08 3.75 40.93
C GLY A 2 0.70 3.29 39.53
N ALA A 3 0.11 4.21 38.76
CA ALA A 3 -0.06 3.99 37.33
C ALA A 3 1.26 4.35 36.61
N PRO A 4 1.75 3.51 35.69
CA PRO A 4 2.97 3.77 34.96
C PRO A 4 2.84 4.99 34.04
N SER A 5 3.90 5.79 34.04
CA SER A 5 4.07 7.09 33.41
C SER A 5 3.89 7.05 31.90
N ALA A 6 2.90 7.81 31.43
CA ALA A 6 2.49 7.99 30.05
C ALA A 6 3.45 8.88 29.22
N THR A 7 4.77 8.68 29.35
CA THR A 7 5.80 9.59 28.82
C THR A 7 6.52 9.09 27.56
N ALA A 8 6.04 8.00 26.93
CA ALA A 8 6.60 7.47 25.68
C ALA A 8 5.59 7.49 24.51
N ARG A 9 4.70 8.49 24.49
CA ARG A 9 3.95 8.86 23.27
C ARG A 9 4.83 9.77 22.42
N GLY A 10 5.74 9.14 21.66
CA GLY A 10 6.48 9.81 20.60
C GLY A 10 5.50 10.51 19.66
N GLU A 11 5.51 11.84 19.73
CA GLU A 11 5.13 12.80 18.70
C GLU A 11 4.11 12.33 17.66
N LEU A 12 2.85 12.28 18.11
CA LEU A 12 1.73 12.58 17.23
C LEU A 12 1.80 14.07 16.86
N ARG A 13 2.60 14.42 15.85
CA ARG A 13 2.48 15.71 15.15
C ARG A 13 2.17 15.51 13.67
N PRO A 14 0.98 15.02 13.29
CA PRO A 14 0.46 15.36 11.98
C PRO A 14 0.05 16.83 12.02
N GLY A 15 0.88 17.70 11.43
CA GLY A 15 0.49 19.07 11.11
C GLY A 15 -0.81 19.05 10.29
N GLY A 16 -1.92 19.42 10.93
CA GLY A 16 -3.30 19.20 10.48
C GLY A 16 -3.76 19.94 9.23
N ALA A 17 -2.86 20.45 8.38
CA ALA A 17 -3.20 21.18 7.16
C ALA A 17 -2.50 20.69 5.88
N THR A 18 -1.40 19.91 5.98
CA THR A 18 -0.60 19.52 4.80
C THR A 18 -1.03 18.19 4.17
N TRP A 19 -1.81 17.38 4.88
CA TRP A 19 -2.23 16.05 4.43
C TRP A 19 -3.25 16.06 3.28
N ILE A 20 -4.04 17.13 3.15
CA ILE A 20 -4.94 17.38 2.02
C ILE A 20 -4.34 18.43 1.07
N SER A 21 -3.01 18.53 1.03
CA SER A 21 -2.32 19.37 0.04
C SER A 21 -2.51 18.79 -1.36
N GLY A 22 -2.44 19.63 -2.40
CA GLY A 22 -2.56 19.18 -3.79
C GLY A 22 -1.56 18.07 -4.18
N ARG A 23 -0.47 17.92 -3.43
CA ARG A 23 0.51 16.84 -3.58
C ARG A 23 -0.10 15.47 -3.27
N ALA A 24 -0.96 15.36 -2.25
CA ALA A 24 -1.62 14.11 -1.89
C ALA A 24 -2.62 13.66 -2.97
N VAL A 25 -3.37 14.63 -3.52
CA VAL A 25 -4.28 14.40 -4.64
C VAL A 25 -3.50 13.92 -5.87
N LEU A 26 -2.35 14.52 -6.17
CA LEU A 26 -1.50 14.10 -7.29
C LEU A 26 -0.96 12.68 -7.08
N VAL A 27 -0.45 12.35 -5.89
CA VAL A 27 0.03 10.99 -5.58
C VAL A 27 -1.10 9.97 -5.72
N GLY A 28 -2.31 10.29 -5.24
CA GLY A 28 -3.49 9.44 -5.40
C GLY A 28 -3.93 9.28 -6.86
N ALA A 29 -3.91 10.36 -7.65
CA ALA A 29 -4.27 10.32 -9.07
C ALA A 29 -3.28 9.47 -9.88
N VAL A 30 -1.98 9.71 -9.71
CA VAL A 30 -0.92 8.92 -10.36
C VAL A 30 -0.99 7.46 -9.89
N GLY A 31 -1.17 7.24 -8.60
CA GLY A 31 -1.32 5.91 -8.02
C GLY A 31 -2.54 5.17 -8.58
N GLY A 32 -3.68 5.85 -8.73
CA GLY A 32 -4.91 5.29 -9.29
C GLY A 32 -4.79 4.91 -10.77
N VAL A 33 -4.26 5.81 -11.60
CA VAL A 33 -4.05 5.55 -13.04
C VAL A 33 -3.12 4.35 -13.23
N LEU A 34 -1.98 4.34 -12.53
CA LEU A 34 -0.99 3.27 -12.66
C LEU A 34 -1.51 1.96 -12.06
N SER A 35 -2.28 2.01 -10.99
CA SER A 35 -2.97 0.85 -10.43
C SER A 35 -3.97 0.24 -11.42
N GLY A 36 -4.75 1.07 -12.11
CA GLY A 36 -5.70 0.60 -13.13
C GLY A 36 -4.99 -0.01 -14.34
N LEU A 37 -3.89 0.60 -14.80
CA LEU A 37 -3.11 0.11 -15.94
C LEU A 37 -2.34 -1.18 -15.66
N LEU A 38 -1.73 -1.28 -14.47
CA LEU A 38 -0.85 -2.41 -14.13
C LEU A 38 -1.58 -3.52 -13.36
N GLY A 39 -2.73 -3.23 -12.76
CA GLY A 39 -3.48 -4.19 -11.92
C GLY A 39 -2.84 -4.51 -10.56
N VAL A 40 -1.70 -3.89 -10.21
CA VAL A 40 -0.89 -4.21 -9.01
C VAL A 40 -1.35 -3.48 -7.74
N GLY A 41 -2.39 -2.63 -7.82
CA GLY A 41 -2.90 -1.91 -6.64
C GLY A 41 -2.11 -0.64 -6.29
N GLY A 42 -1.29 -0.06 -7.18
CA GLY A 42 -0.70 1.29 -6.98
C GLY A 42 0.31 1.46 -5.82
N GLY A 43 0.39 0.53 -4.86
CA GLY A 43 1.26 0.59 -3.69
C GLY A 43 2.74 0.69 -4.05
N VAL A 44 3.16 -0.02 -5.11
CA VAL A 44 4.52 0.03 -5.68
C VAL A 44 5.02 1.47 -5.88
N ILE A 45 4.12 2.38 -6.25
CA ILE A 45 4.44 3.78 -6.54
C ILE A 45 4.03 4.70 -5.40
N MET A 46 2.89 4.43 -4.76
CA MET A 46 2.43 5.23 -3.62
C MET A 46 3.37 5.17 -2.42
N ILE A 47 3.90 3.99 -2.07
CA ILE A 47 4.78 3.82 -0.91
C ILE A 47 6.04 4.71 -1.00
N PRO A 48 6.86 4.65 -2.07
CA PRO A 48 8.04 5.52 -2.17
C PRO A 48 7.67 7.00 -2.24
N LEU A 49 6.56 7.37 -2.90
CA LEU A 49 6.11 8.76 -2.94
C LEU A 49 5.69 9.28 -1.55
N LEU A 50 5.00 8.46 -0.75
CA LEU A 50 4.61 8.82 0.60
C LEU A 50 5.83 8.98 1.52
N VAL A 51 6.82 8.10 1.40
CA VAL A 51 8.07 8.20 2.17
C VAL A 51 8.86 9.44 1.74
N LEU A 52 9.04 9.67 0.43
CA LEU A 52 9.90 10.74 -0.08
C LEU A 52 9.27 12.13 0.08
N TRP A 53 7.95 12.28 -0.12
CA TRP A 53 7.28 13.59 -0.11
C TRP A 53 6.62 13.94 1.20
N PHE A 54 6.14 12.94 1.96
CA PHE A 54 5.47 13.15 3.24
C PHE A 54 6.33 12.75 4.43
N GLY A 55 7.51 12.15 4.20
CA GLY A 55 8.44 11.77 5.27
C GLY A 55 7.89 10.66 6.17
N LEU A 56 6.92 9.89 5.70
CA LEU A 56 6.27 8.87 6.52
C LEU A 56 7.24 7.72 6.79
N GLY A 57 7.14 7.15 7.99
CA GLY A 57 7.81 5.89 8.29
C GLY A 57 7.34 4.80 7.32
N GLN A 58 8.22 3.88 6.96
CA GLN A 58 7.93 2.82 5.97
C GLN A 58 6.63 2.05 6.29
N ARG A 59 6.42 1.68 7.56
CA ARG A 59 5.18 1.00 8.00
C ARG A 59 3.93 1.86 7.83
N GLU A 60 4.03 3.15 8.12
CA GLU A 60 2.91 4.08 7.97
C GLU A 60 2.58 4.29 6.50
N ALA A 61 3.59 4.48 5.64
CA ALA A 61 3.40 4.57 4.20
C ALA A 61 2.73 3.31 3.61
N HIS A 62 3.13 2.12 4.06
CA HIS A 62 2.47 0.87 3.66
C HIS A 62 0.99 0.84 4.08
N ALA A 63 0.67 1.20 5.33
CA ALA A 63 -0.69 1.22 5.84
C ALA A 63 -1.58 2.22 5.08
N VAL A 64 -1.09 3.43 4.84
CA VAL A 64 -1.81 4.46 4.06
C VAL A 64 -2.02 4.00 2.62
N SER A 65 -1.01 3.37 2.00
CA SER A 65 -1.17 2.84 0.64
C SER A 65 -2.23 1.73 0.57
N LEU A 66 -2.25 0.79 1.53
CA LEU A 66 -3.26 -0.27 1.59
C LEU A 66 -4.67 0.30 1.75
N ALA A 67 -4.82 1.36 2.55
CA ALA A 67 -6.09 2.06 2.68
C ALA A 67 -6.52 2.70 1.34
N ALA A 68 -5.59 3.28 0.58
CA ALA A 68 -5.87 3.85 -0.73
C ALA A 68 -6.22 2.80 -1.79
N ILE A 69 -5.74 1.56 -1.65
CA ILE A 69 -6.08 0.45 -2.57
C ILE A 69 -7.56 0.15 -2.54
N ILE A 70 -8.23 0.21 -1.39
CA ILE A 70 -9.64 -0.14 -1.26
C ILE A 70 -10.53 0.62 -2.27
N PRO A 71 -10.58 1.97 -2.29
CA PRO A 71 -11.40 2.69 -3.25
C PRO A 71 -10.96 2.48 -4.70
N ILE A 72 -9.65 2.32 -4.97
CA ILE A 72 -9.13 2.05 -6.31
C ILE A 72 -9.63 0.69 -6.82
N SER A 73 -9.54 -0.34 -6.00
CA SER A 73 -10.01 -1.69 -6.31
C SER A 73 -11.51 -1.75 -6.49
N VAL A 74 -12.29 -1.02 -5.67
CA VAL A 74 -13.74 -0.90 -5.87
C VAL A 74 -14.05 -0.29 -7.23
N GLY A 75 -13.39 0.82 -7.59
CA GLY A 75 -13.54 1.44 -8.91
C GLY A 75 -13.24 0.45 -10.04
N GLY A 76 -12.11 -0.27 -9.95
CA GLY A 76 -11.73 -1.30 -10.91
C GLY A 76 -12.76 -2.44 -11.02
N ILE A 77 -13.23 -2.98 -9.88
CA ILE A 77 -14.24 -4.05 -9.85
C ILE A 77 -15.53 -3.59 -10.52
N VAL A 78 -15.98 -2.35 -10.28
CA VAL A 78 -17.18 -1.83 -10.95
C VAL A 78 -16.96 -1.73 -12.46
N THR A 79 -15.83 -1.18 -12.90
CA THR A 79 -15.52 -1.02 -14.33
C THR A 79 -15.39 -2.36 -15.05
N TYR A 80 -14.57 -3.28 -14.54
CA TYR A 80 -14.36 -4.59 -15.16
C TYR A 80 -15.55 -5.54 -14.95
N GLY A 81 -16.25 -5.41 -13.83
CA GLY A 81 -17.47 -6.17 -13.54
C GLY A 81 -18.61 -5.78 -14.46
N ALA A 82 -18.78 -4.49 -14.76
CA ALA A 82 -19.75 -4.02 -15.75
C ALA A 82 -19.42 -4.50 -17.17
N ALA A 83 -18.14 -4.75 -17.47
CA ALA A 83 -17.70 -5.32 -18.75
C ALA A 83 -17.88 -6.85 -18.84
N GLY A 84 -18.27 -7.53 -17.76
CA GLY A 84 -18.43 -9.01 -17.75
C GLY A 84 -17.11 -9.79 -17.72
N GLU A 85 -15.97 -9.12 -17.54
CA GLU A 85 -14.62 -9.70 -17.57
C GLU A 85 -14.22 -10.37 -16.23
N VAL A 86 -15.04 -10.21 -15.19
CA VAL A 86 -14.73 -10.71 -13.85
C VAL A 86 -15.21 -12.15 -13.67
N ARG A 87 -14.26 -13.08 -13.63
CA ARG A 87 -14.54 -14.47 -13.28
C ARG A 87 -14.63 -14.63 -11.75
N VAL A 88 -15.86 -14.58 -11.25
CA VAL A 88 -16.18 -14.57 -9.80
C VAL A 88 -15.55 -15.74 -9.01
N PRO A 89 -15.54 -17.00 -9.48
CA PRO A 89 -14.95 -18.10 -8.70
C PRO A 89 -13.45 -17.91 -8.43
N GLN A 90 -12.70 -17.46 -9.44
CA GLN A 90 -11.26 -17.18 -9.34
C GLN A 90 -11.02 -15.99 -8.43
N ALA A 91 -11.84 -14.94 -8.55
CA ALA A 91 -11.75 -13.75 -7.70
C ALA A 91 -11.93 -14.10 -6.22
N ILE A 92 -12.90 -14.96 -5.88
CA ILE A 92 -13.13 -15.41 -4.50
C ILE A 92 -11.94 -16.23 -3.98
N ALA A 93 -11.45 -17.20 -4.75
CA ALA A 93 -10.31 -18.02 -4.36
C ALA A 93 -9.06 -17.17 -4.09
N LEU A 94 -8.79 -16.20 -4.98
CA LEU A 94 -7.69 -15.24 -4.82
C LEU A 94 -7.90 -14.36 -3.59
N THR A 95 -9.12 -13.90 -3.33
CA THR A 95 -9.43 -13.05 -2.17
C THR A 95 -9.17 -13.79 -0.86
N VAL A 96 -9.65 -15.03 -0.74
CA VAL A 96 -9.44 -15.85 0.47
C VAL A 96 -7.95 -16.12 0.69
N GLY A 97 -7.23 -16.54 -0.35
CA GLY A 97 -5.78 -16.74 -0.27
C GLY A 97 -5.03 -15.46 0.12
N SER A 98 -5.44 -14.33 -0.44
CA SER A 98 -4.83 -13.01 -0.17
C SER A 98 -5.06 -12.55 1.27
N ILE A 99 -6.25 -12.75 1.84
CA ILE A 99 -6.55 -12.38 3.23
C ILE A 99 -5.66 -13.19 4.19
N VAL A 100 -5.55 -14.49 3.97
CA VAL A 100 -4.71 -15.38 4.78
C VAL A 100 -3.24 -14.97 4.64
N GLY A 101 -2.75 -14.84 3.42
CA GLY A 101 -1.38 -14.41 3.12
C GLY A 101 -1.04 -13.05 3.72
N ALA A 102 -1.93 -12.06 3.57
CA ALA A 102 -1.76 -10.72 4.12
C ALA A 102 -1.67 -10.73 5.66
N ARG A 103 -2.46 -11.57 6.33
CA ARG A 103 -2.41 -11.70 7.79
C ARG A 103 -1.06 -12.25 8.27
N TYR A 104 -0.52 -13.28 7.61
CA TYR A 104 0.79 -13.82 7.96
C TYR A 104 1.93 -12.87 7.56
N GLY A 105 1.83 -12.25 6.38
CA GLY A 105 2.79 -11.27 5.89
C GLY A 105 2.88 -10.05 6.80
N ALA A 106 1.74 -9.50 7.24
CA ALA A 106 1.72 -8.36 8.18
C ALA A 106 2.34 -8.71 9.53
N LYS A 107 2.14 -9.93 10.04
CA LYS A 107 2.81 -10.41 11.26
C LYS A 107 4.32 -10.51 11.07
N LEU A 108 4.78 -11.10 9.97
CA LEU A 108 6.20 -11.21 9.67
C LEU A 108 6.86 -9.82 9.52
N LEU A 109 6.15 -8.87 8.92
CA LEU A 109 6.59 -7.48 8.80
C LEU A 109 6.63 -6.74 10.14
N ALA A 110 5.85 -7.17 11.13
CA ALA A 110 5.72 -6.48 12.41
C ALA A 110 6.98 -6.58 13.28
N ASP A 111 7.87 -7.53 12.99
CA ASP A 111 9.12 -7.75 13.73
C ASP A 111 10.36 -7.20 13.00
N ILE A 112 10.21 -6.64 11.79
CA ILE A 112 11.31 -6.17 10.95
C ILE A 112 11.56 -4.67 11.15
N GLU A 113 12.84 -4.29 11.30
CA GLU A 113 13.29 -2.89 11.39
C GLU A 113 12.95 -2.11 10.10
N PRO A 114 12.55 -0.81 10.17
CA PRO A 114 12.15 -0.05 8.98
C PRO A 114 13.17 -0.05 7.83
N ALA A 115 14.47 -0.03 8.14
CA ALA A 115 15.55 -0.08 7.15
C ALA A 115 15.60 -1.42 6.41
N GLN A 116 15.40 -2.54 7.13
CA GLN A 116 15.32 -3.86 6.53
C GLN A 116 14.06 -4.00 5.67
N LEU A 117 12.93 -3.45 6.13
CA LEU A 117 11.70 -3.46 5.35
C LEU A 117 11.84 -2.69 4.04
N GLN A 118 12.50 -1.53 4.07
CA GLN A 118 12.80 -0.76 2.86
C GLN A 118 13.69 -1.54 1.90
N PHE A 119 14.71 -2.22 2.40
CA PHE A 119 15.62 -3.04 1.58
C PHE A 119 14.91 -4.24 0.95
N VAL A 120 14.13 -5.00 1.73
CA VAL A 120 13.35 -6.15 1.25
C VAL A 120 12.32 -5.71 0.21
N PHE A 121 11.62 -4.60 0.48
CA PHE A 121 10.67 -4.04 -0.48
C PHE A 121 11.37 -3.58 -1.77
N GLY A 122 12.56 -2.96 -1.66
CA GLY A 122 13.37 -2.60 -2.82
C GLY A 122 13.76 -3.80 -3.68
N ILE A 123 14.23 -4.90 -3.07
CA ILE A 123 14.52 -6.15 -3.78
C ILE A 123 13.27 -6.69 -4.47
N PHE A 124 12.13 -6.70 -3.77
CA PHE A 124 10.85 -7.12 -4.35
C PHE A 124 10.48 -6.30 -5.59
N LEU A 125 10.65 -4.97 -5.55
CA LEU A 125 10.39 -4.10 -6.69
C LEU A 125 11.31 -4.37 -7.88
N VAL A 126 12.61 -4.59 -7.63
CA VAL A 126 13.57 -4.96 -8.69
C VAL A 126 13.17 -6.30 -9.31
N GLY A 127 12.82 -7.29 -8.48
CA GLY A 127 12.34 -8.59 -8.97
C GLY A 127 11.07 -8.45 -9.82
N ALA A 128 10.09 -7.68 -9.36
CA ALA A 128 8.86 -7.41 -10.12
C ALA A 128 9.16 -6.72 -11.46
N ALA A 129 10.07 -5.75 -11.48
CA ALA A 129 10.50 -5.05 -12.69
C ALA A 129 11.17 -6.00 -13.69
N ILE A 130 12.03 -6.92 -13.21
CA ILE A 130 12.66 -7.93 -14.06
C ILE A 130 11.62 -8.87 -14.64
N VAL A 131 10.71 -9.40 -13.80
CA VAL A 131 9.66 -10.31 -14.27
C VAL A 131 8.84 -9.64 -15.36
N MET A 132 8.34 -8.42 -15.12
CA MET A 132 7.60 -7.67 -16.14
C MET A 132 8.41 -7.41 -17.41
N GLY A 133 9.70 -7.07 -17.29
CA GLY A 133 10.57 -6.83 -18.44
C GLY A 133 10.87 -8.08 -19.27
N VAL A 134 10.75 -9.27 -18.69
CA VAL A 134 10.94 -10.56 -19.38
C VAL A 134 9.63 -11.05 -20.01
N THR A 135 8.47 -10.76 -19.41
CA THR A 135 7.16 -11.15 -19.95
C THR A 135 6.55 -10.16 -20.95
N ALA A 136 7.09 -8.93 -21.07
CA ALA A 136 6.68 -7.93 -22.06
C ALA A 136 7.34 -8.16 -23.42
#